data_AF-A0A9W4RFK9-F1
#
_entry.id   AF-A0A9W4RFK9-F1
#
_cell.length_a   1.000
_cell.length_b   1.000
_cell.length_c   1.000
_cell.angle_alpha   90.00
_cell.angle_beta   90.00
_cell.angle_gamma   90.00
#
_symmetry.space_group_name_H-M   'P 1'
#
loop_
_entity.id
_entity.type
_entity.pdbx_description
1 polymer ?
#
loop_
_entity_poly.entity_id
_entity_poly.type
_entity_poly.pdbx_seq_one_letter_code
_entity_poly.pdbx_strand_id
1 'polypeptide(L)'
;MVGETMNDTPGPEAPKQPVPSPDIPALIELLRPLAEAAAAGAGTASVNRDVLMRASKLYNELQSLPRMLHLKRQSTYIRLGQAKLQLACPTAPDGSRPAVEGNFFTVYRCDLDGSLHARFQDEFEDGRFVRRPETEGSRDAS
;
A
#
# COMPACT_ATOMS: atom_id res chain seq x y z
N MET A 1 -37.16 -36.99 14.50
CA MET A 1 -36.59 -35.84 15.21
C MET A 1 -35.26 -35.50 14.55
N VAL A 2 -35.11 -34.23 14.18
CA VAL A 2 -33.90 -33.43 13.89
C VAL A 2 -32.64 -34.03 14.54
N GLY A 3 -31.48 -34.24 13.91
CA GLY A 3 -30.81 -33.53 12.82
C GLY A 3 -29.76 -32.59 13.44
N GLU A 4 -28.47 -32.92 13.39
CA GLU A 4 -27.38 -31.95 13.57
C GLU A 4 -26.03 -32.53 13.09
N THR A 5 -25.62 -32.09 11.91
CA THR A 5 -24.28 -32.22 11.35
C THR A 5 -23.40 -31.13 11.95
N MET A 6 -22.36 -31.50 12.70
CA MET A 6 -21.35 -30.56 13.17
C MET A 6 -20.48 -30.11 11.99
N ASN A 7 -20.65 -28.86 11.57
CA ASN A 7 -19.75 -28.17 10.64
C ASN A 7 -18.51 -27.70 11.42
N ASP A 8 -17.37 -28.37 11.24
CA ASP A 8 -16.06 -27.85 11.61
C ASP A 8 -15.72 -26.66 10.69
N THR A 9 -16.05 -25.46 11.14
CA THR A 9 -15.66 -24.20 10.49
C THR A 9 -14.29 -23.80 11.04
N PRO A 10 -13.24 -23.62 10.22
CA PRO A 10 -11.97 -23.10 10.71
C PRO A 10 -12.19 -21.67 11.24
N GLY A 11 -11.82 -21.45 12.51
CA GLY A 11 -11.85 -20.13 13.14
C GLY A 11 -10.93 -19.12 12.42
N PRO A 12 -11.18 -17.82 12.57
CA PRO A 12 -10.44 -16.78 11.86
C PRO A 12 -8.94 -16.84 12.21
N GLU A 13 -8.08 -16.99 11.19
CA GLU A 13 -6.62 -16.91 11.33
C GLU A 13 -6.25 -15.61 12.06
N ALA A 14 -5.40 -15.71 13.07
CA ALA A 14 -4.87 -14.57 13.81
C ALA A 14 -4.26 -13.52 12.84
N PRO A 15 -4.37 -12.22 13.13
CA PRO A 15 -3.84 -11.18 12.27
C PRO A 15 -2.33 -11.36 12.08
N LYS A 16 -1.94 -11.63 10.84
CA LYS A 16 -0.54 -11.72 10.39
C LYS A 16 0.17 -10.41 10.75
N GLN A 17 1.42 -10.53 11.21
CA GLN A 17 2.28 -9.43 11.66
C GLN A 17 2.16 -8.20 10.74
N PRO A 18 2.18 -6.96 11.29
CA PRO A 18 2.10 -5.76 10.48
C PRO A 18 3.24 -5.74 9.46
N VAL A 19 2.87 -5.57 8.18
CA VAL A 19 3.82 -5.41 7.08
C VAL A 19 4.65 -4.14 7.37
N PRO A 20 5.99 -4.17 7.28
CA PRO A 20 6.80 -3.00 7.54
C PRO A 20 6.42 -1.87 6.57
N SER A 21 6.03 -0.73 7.12
CA SER A 21 5.82 0.50 6.35
C SER A 21 7.12 0.94 5.68
N PRO A 22 7.07 1.52 4.47
CA PRO A 22 8.26 2.12 3.86
C PRO A 22 8.81 3.22 4.78
N ASP A 23 10.12 3.19 5.03
CA ASP A 23 10.82 4.17 5.84
C ASP A 23 10.85 5.52 5.12
N ILE A 24 9.81 6.34 5.36
CA ILE A 24 9.64 7.65 4.73
C ILE A 24 10.83 8.60 5.01
N PRO A 25 11.39 8.67 6.23
CA PRO A 25 12.65 9.36 6.47
C PRO A 25 13.78 8.92 5.54
N ALA A 26 13.96 7.60 5.34
CA ALA A 26 14.96 7.09 4.41
C ALA A 26 14.68 7.49 2.94
N LEU A 27 13.41 7.55 2.54
CA LEU A 27 12.99 8.02 1.21
C LEU A 27 13.29 9.52 1.00
N ILE A 28 13.08 10.36 2.01
CA ILE A 28 13.37 11.80 1.96
C ILE A 28 14.88 12.03 1.87
N GLU A 29 15.68 11.37 2.70
CA GLU A 29 17.14 11.41 2.64
C GLU A 29 17.66 10.94 1.29
N LEU A 30 17.01 9.93 0.70
CA LEU A 30 17.37 9.39 -0.60
C LEU A 30 17.14 10.39 -1.75
N LEU A 31 16.03 11.11 -1.72
CA LEU A 31 15.63 12.01 -2.82
C LEU A 31 16.23 13.41 -2.70
N ARG A 32 16.73 13.79 -1.51
CA ARG A 32 17.33 15.12 -1.25
C ARG A 32 18.42 15.51 -2.27
N PRO A 33 19.41 14.67 -2.60
CA PRO A 33 20.46 15.05 -3.54
C PRO A 33 19.93 15.27 -4.97
N LEU A 34 18.88 14.54 -5.37
CA LEU A 34 18.22 14.71 -6.67
C LEU A 34 17.45 16.05 -6.72
N ALA A 35 16.75 16.40 -5.63
CA ALA A 35 16.06 17.67 -5.51
C ALA A 35 17.03 18.86 -5.51
N GLU A 36 18.16 18.74 -4.81
CA GLU A 36 19.22 19.76 -4.78
C GLU A 36 19.91 19.92 -6.15
N ALA A 37 20.21 18.81 -6.83
CA ALA A 37 20.80 18.84 -8.17
C ALA A 37 19.85 19.45 -9.22
N ALA A 38 18.55 19.11 -9.13
CA ALA A 38 17.53 19.72 -9.97
C ALA A 38 17.37 21.23 -9.71
N ALA A 39 17.42 21.64 -8.44
CA ALA A 39 17.37 23.06 -8.05
C ALA A 39 18.61 23.85 -8.49
N ALA A 40 19.78 23.21 -8.53
CA ALA A 40 21.04 23.84 -8.94
C ALA A 40 21.22 23.98 -10.46
N GLY A 41 20.26 23.51 -11.28
CA GLY A 41 20.37 23.56 -12.74
C GLY A 41 21.52 22.74 -13.32
N ALA A 42 22.11 21.84 -12.52
CA ALA A 42 23.22 21.00 -12.94
C ALA A 42 22.69 19.89 -13.85
N GLY A 43 22.93 20.01 -15.16
CA GLY A 43 22.69 18.93 -16.11
C GLY A 43 23.38 17.64 -15.66
N THR A 44 22.59 16.66 -15.22
CA THR A 44 22.92 15.25 -14.98
C THR A 44 24.41 14.96 -14.69
N ALA A 45 25.00 15.60 -13.69
CA ALA A 45 26.37 15.35 -13.29
C ALA A 45 26.37 14.33 -12.15
N SER A 46 26.79 13.10 -12.47
CA SER A 46 27.06 12.00 -11.54
C SER A 46 25.89 11.66 -10.60
N VAL A 47 24.93 10.87 -11.10
CA VAL A 47 23.94 10.25 -10.22
C VAL A 47 24.68 9.39 -9.19
N ASN A 48 24.60 9.78 -7.92
CA ASN A 48 25.28 9.10 -6.83
C ASN A 48 24.87 7.62 -6.82
N ARG A 49 25.84 6.70 -6.99
CA ARG A 49 25.61 5.25 -7.10
C ARG A 49 24.81 4.71 -5.92
N ASP A 50 25.02 5.26 -4.72
CA ASP A 50 24.29 4.84 -3.52
C ASP A 50 22.81 5.25 -3.57
N VAL A 51 22.53 6.42 -4.14
CA VAL A 51 21.15 6.89 -4.36
C VAL A 51 20.44 5.98 -5.37
N LEU A 52 21.11 5.62 -6.47
CA LEU A 52 20.55 4.69 -7.44
C LEU A 52 20.27 3.31 -6.85
N MET A 53 21.20 2.77 -6.07
CA MET A 53 21.04 1.45 -5.43
C MET A 53 19.87 1.45 -4.46
N ARG A 54 19.73 2.48 -3.63
CA ARG A 54 18.62 2.61 -2.69
C ARG A 54 17.28 2.86 -3.38
N ALA A 55 17.24 3.69 -4.43
CA ALA A 55 16.04 3.91 -5.23
C ALA A 55 15.60 2.63 -5.95
N SER A 56 16.56 1.87 -6.51
CA SER A 56 16.31 0.57 -7.12
C SER A 56 15.77 -0.44 -6.10
N LYS A 57 16.34 -0.48 -4.89
CA LYS A 57 15.82 -1.32 -3.79
C LYS A 57 14.36 -0.99 -3.47
N LEU A 58 14.04 0.28 -3.23
CA LEU A 58 12.67 0.72 -2.92
C LEU A 58 11.70 0.45 -4.08
N TYR A 59 12.15 0.63 -5.32
CA TYR A 59 11.37 0.29 -6.49
C TYR A 59 11.05 -1.21 -6.53
N ASN A 60 12.04 -2.07 -6.28
CA ASN A 60 11.83 -3.52 -6.25
C ASN A 60 10.90 -3.94 -5.08
N GLU A 61 11.07 -3.31 -3.91
CA GLU A 61 10.16 -3.52 -2.78
C GLU A 61 8.72 -3.14 -3.17
N LEU A 62 8.52 -1.97 -3.79
CA LEU A 62 7.19 -1.54 -4.28
C LEU A 62 6.61 -2.50 -5.33
N GLN A 63 7.43 -3.03 -6.24
CA GLN A 63 6.98 -3.99 -7.26
C GLN A 63 6.59 -5.35 -6.66
N SER A 64 7.19 -5.73 -5.53
CA SER A 64 6.86 -6.98 -4.82
C SER A 64 5.55 -6.92 -4.04
N LEU A 65 4.98 -5.72 -3.87
CA LEU A 65 3.77 -5.55 -3.06
C LEU A 65 2.50 -6.04 -3.80
N PRO A 66 1.49 -6.53 -3.05
CA PRO A 66 0.28 -7.06 -3.66
C PRO A 66 -0.47 -5.99 -4.47
N ARG A 67 -0.73 -6.33 -5.74
CA ARG A 67 -1.65 -5.57 -6.60
C ARG A 67 -3.09 -6.01 -6.38
N MET A 68 -3.98 -5.04 -6.29
CA MET A 68 -5.39 -5.21 -5.97
C MET A 68 -6.24 -4.56 -7.06
N LEU A 69 -7.33 -5.21 -7.46
CA LEU A 69 -8.35 -4.68 -8.35
C LEU A 69 -9.59 -4.31 -7.53
N HIS A 70 -10.04 -3.06 -7.62
CA HIS A 70 -11.32 -2.66 -7.04
C HIS A 70 -12.46 -3.00 -8.02
N LEU A 71 -13.28 -4.00 -7.69
CA LEU A 71 -14.28 -4.58 -8.61
C LEU A 71 -15.29 -3.56 -9.15
N LYS A 72 -15.80 -2.65 -8.31
CA LYS A 72 -16.76 -1.61 -8.76
C LYS A 72 -16.14 -0.53 -9.64
N ARG A 73 -14.92 -0.07 -9.33
CA ARG A 73 -14.27 1.05 -10.02
C ARG A 73 -13.41 0.61 -11.20
N GLN A 74 -13.10 -0.69 -11.30
CA GLN A 74 -12.19 -1.26 -12.28
C GLN A 74 -10.80 -0.60 -12.28
N SER A 75 -10.41 0.00 -11.15
CA SER A 75 -9.10 0.64 -10.95
C SER A 75 -8.17 -0.31 -10.18
N THR A 76 -6.87 -0.19 -10.45
CA THR A 76 -5.85 -1.00 -9.80
C THR A 76 -5.05 -0.21 -8.79
N TYR A 77 -4.64 -0.91 -7.74
CA TYR A 77 -3.96 -0.35 -6.59
C TYR A 77 -2.85 -1.28 -6.12
N ILE A 78 -1.82 -0.71 -5.50
CA ILE A 78 -0.78 -1.44 -4.77
C ILE A 78 -1.09 -1.30 -3.28
N ARG A 79 -1.25 -2.41 -2.57
CA ARG A 79 -1.41 -2.40 -1.10
C ARG A 79 -0.03 -2.14 -0.48
N LEU A 80 0.11 -0.98 0.18
CA LEU A 80 1.37 -0.58 0.80
C LEU A 80 1.57 -1.21 2.17
N GLY A 81 0.50 -1.35 2.95
CA GLY A 81 0.58 -1.91 4.28
C GLY A 81 -0.54 -1.42 5.19
N GLN A 82 -0.28 -1.43 6.48
CA GLN A 82 -1.19 -0.94 7.51
C GLN A 82 -0.62 0.31 8.16
N ALA A 83 -1.49 1.28 8.44
CA ALA A 83 -1.15 2.47 9.22
C ALA A 83 -2.03 2.54 10.46
N LYS A 84 -1.44 2.94 11.58
CA LYS A 84 -2.17 3.31 12.79
C LYS A 84 -2.47 4.80 12.72
N LEU A 85 -3.74 5.16 12.85
CA LEU A 85 -4.18 6.54 12.78
C LEU A 85 -3.74 7.31 14.02
N GLN A 86 -3.17 8.49 13.77
CA GLN A 86 -2.87 9.49 14.78
C GLN A 86 -3.66 10.77 14.45
N LEU A 87 -4.51 11.22 15.37
CA LEU A 87 -5.34 12.40 15.25
C LEU A 87 -5.04 13.36 16.40
N ALA A 88 -4.82 14.62 16.07
CA ALA A 88 -4.80 15.69 17.08
C ALA A 88 -6.20 15.99 17.62
N CYS A 89 -7.23 15.89 16.78
CA CYS A 89 -8.65 16.07 17.14
C CYS A 89 -9.52 15.06 16.35
N PRO A 90 -10.36 14.24 17.01
CA PRO A 90 -11.29 13.35 16.32
C PRO A 90 -12.33 14.16 15.54
N THR A 91 -12.52 13.86 14.25
CA THR A 91 -13.60 14.43 13.44
C THR A 91 -14.33 13.33 12.67
N ALA A 92 -15.65 13.47 12.56
CA ALA A 92 -16.48 12.74 11.61
C ALA A 92 -17.24 13.79 10.78
N PRO A 93 -16.74 14.17 9.60
CA PRO A 93 -17.27 15.31 8.86
C PRO A 93 -18.72 15.14 8.38
N ASP A 94 -19.23 13.91 8.27
CA ASP A 94 -20.43 13.62 7.47
C ASP A 94 -21.27 12.41 7.97
N GLY A 95 -21.16 12.03 9.25
CA GLY A 95 -21.91 10.88 9.80
C GLY A 95 -21.40 9.51 9.34
N SER A 96 -20.28 9.48 8.59
CA SER A 96 -19.47 8.28 8.39
C SER A 96 -18.86 7.80 9.72
N ARG A 97 -18.40 6.54 9.75
CA ARG A 97 -17.73 5.96 10.92
C ARG A 97 -16.61 6.91 11.38
N PRO A 98 -16.66 7.46 12.60
CA PRO A 98 -15.61 8.32 13.10
C PRO A 98 -14.30 7.54 13.12
N ALA A 99 -13.28 8.11 12.47
CA ALA A 99 -11.92 7.64 12.63
C ALA A 99 -11.44 8.09 14.01
N VAL A 100 -11.02 7.15 14.85
CA VAL A 100 -10.53 7.45 16.20
C VAL A 100 -9.05 7.09 16.34
N GLU A 101 -8.39 7.75 17.29
CA GLU A 101 -6.98 7.49 17.62
C GLU A 101 -6.71 6.00 17.76
N GLY A 102 -5.66 5.53 17.10
CA GLY A 102 -5.24 4.13 17.15
C GLY A 102 -6.02 3.17 16.27
N ASN A 103 -6.99 3.62 15.46
CA ASN A 103 -7.58 2.80 14.41
C ASN A 103 -6.54 2.37 13.38
N PHE A 104 -6.74 1.19 12.79
CA PHE A 104 -5.89 0.66 11.74
C PHE A 104 -6.54 0.85 10.37
N PHE A 105 -5.74 1.35 9.43
CA PHE A 105 -6.14 1.59 8.05
C PHE A 105 -5.24 0.76 7.13
N THR A 106 -5.84 0.16 6.11
CA THR A 106 -5.08 -0.32 4.97
C THR A 106 -4.75 0.88 4.09
N VAL A 107 -3.46 1.10 3.85
CA VAL A 107 -2.96 2.15 2.96
C VAL A 107 -2.61 1.53 1.62
N TYR A 108 -3.04 2.17 0.55
CA TYR A 108 -2.84 1.70 -0.81
C TYR A 108 -2.66 2.86 -1.79
N ARG A 109 -1.91 2.60 -2.86
CA ARG A 109 -1.58 3.58 -3.91
C ARG A 109 -2.29 3.22 -5.20
N CYS A 110 -2.92 4.18 -5.86
CA CYS A 110 -3.50 3.98 -7.18
C CYS A 110 -2.39 3.83 -8.23
N ASP A 111 -2.50 2.85 -9.13
CA ASP A 111 -1.50 2.66 -10.20
C ASP A 111 -1.54 3.79 -11.24
N LEU A 112 -2.74 4.30 -11.54
CA LEU A 112 -2.97 5.24 -12.64
C LEU A 112 -2.40 6.63 -12.35
N ASP A 113 -2.77 7.21 -11.20
CA ASP A 113 -2.45 8.60 -10.85
C ASP A 113 -1.47 8.70 -9.68
N GLY A 114 -1.10 7.57 -9.06
CA GLY A 114 -0.19 7.53 -7.92
C GLY A 114 -0.77 8.06 -6.61
N SER A 115 -2.06 8.39 -6.56
CA SER A 115 -2.72 8.90 -5.36
C SER A 115 -2.69 7.87 -4.22
N LEU A 116 -2.53 8.36 -2.99
CA LEU A 116 -2.59 7.55 -1.77
C LEU A 116 -4.01 7.56 -1.22
N HIS A 117 -4.48 6.38 -0.85
CA HIS A 117 -5.79 6.15 -0.25
C HIS A 117 -5.61 5.36 1.04
N ALA A 118 -6.53 5.59 1.97
CA ALA A 118 -6.63 4.85 3.21
C ALA A 118 -8.08 4.44 3.44
N ARG A 119 -8.28 3.24 3.96
CA ARG A 119 -9.60 2.72 4.31
C ARG A 119 -9.48 1.85 5.57
N PHE A 120 -10.55 1.80 6.38
CA PHE A 120 -10.58 0.87 7.51
C PHE A 120 -10.32 -0.55 7.02
N GLN A 121 -9.60 -1.33 7.83
CA GLN A 121 -9.16 -2.66 7.40
C GLN A 121 -10.34 -3.57 7.02
N ASP A 122 -11.40 -3.57 7.81
CA ASP A 122 -12.63 -4.35 7.56
C ASP A 122 -13.31 -3.94 6.25
N GLU A 123 -13.40 -2.64 5.97
CA GLU A 123 -13.96 -2.14 4.70
C GLU A 123 -13.06 -2.42 3.48
N PHE A 124 -11.77 -2.64 3.69
CA PHE A 124 -10.85 -3.04 2.62
C PHE A 124 -10.96 -4.54 2.31
N GLU A 125 -11.22 -5.35 3.34
CA GLU A 125 -11.32 -6.81 3.25
C GLU A 125 -12.75 -7.30 2.93
N ASP A 126 -13.71 -6.40 2.74
CA ASP A 126 -15.13 -6.70 2.47
C ASP A 126 -15.46 -7.33 1.10
N GLY A 127 -14.43 -7.70 0.33
CA GLY A 127 -14.57 -8.33 -0.98
C GLY A 127 -14.63 -7.36 -2.16
N ARG A 128 -14.64 -6.03 -1.95
CA ARG A 128 -14.55 -5.06 -3.07
C ARG A 128 -13.18 -5.04 -3.74
N PHE A 129 -12.14 -5.49 -3.05
CA PHE A 129 -10.78 -5.60 -3.56
C PHE A 129 -10.39 -7.07 -3.72
N VAL A 130 -9.95 -7.44 -4.91
CA VAL A 130 -9.41 -8.78 -5.18
C VAL A 130 -7.94 -8.69 -5.54
N ARG A 131 -7.13 -9.65 -5.07
CA ARG A 131 -5.72 -9.71 -5.46
C ARG A 131 -5.66 -10.00 -6.96
N ARG A 132 -4.97 -9.13 -7.71
CA ARG A 132 -4.69 -9.40 -9.12
C ARG A 132 -3.61 -10.49 -9.14
N PRO A 133 -3.77 -11.55 -9.96
CA PRO A 133 -2.66 -12.45 -10.21
C PRO A 133 -1.48 -11.61 -10.72
N GLU A 134 -0.29 -11.87 -10.17
CA GLU A 134 0.94 -11.33 -10.71
C GLU A 134 0.96 -11.77 -12.17
N THR A 135 0.65 -10.84 -13.06
CA THR A 135 0.72 -11.12 -14.48
C THR A 135 2.17 -11.44 -14.71
N GLU A 136 2.46 -12.72 -14.99
CA GLU A 136 3.72 -13.15 -15.56
C GLU A 136 4.06 -12.08 -16.59
N GLY A 137 5.17 -11.37 -16.37
CA GLY A 137 5.62 -10.39 -17.34
C GLY A 137 5.59 -11.08 -18.68
N SER A 138 4.83 -10.52 -19.62
CA SER A 138 4.79 -10.96 -21.01
C SER A 138 6.25 -11.19 -21.43
N ARG A 139 6.63 -12.46 -21.46
CA ARG A 139 7.69 -12.99 -22.30
C ARG A 139 7.02 -13.18 -23.65
N ASP A 140 6.75 -12.09 -24.32
CA ASP A 140 6.85 -12.03 -25.77
C ASP A 140 8.21 -11.33 -25.98
N ALA A 141 9.37 -11.96 -26.17
CA ALA A 141 9.70 -13.23 -26.83
C ALA A 141 8.99 -13.39 -28.18
N SER A 142 9.26 -12.46 -29.10
CA SER A 142 10.03 -12.75 -30.32
C SER A 142 10.15 -11.52 -31.21
#